data_AF-A0A932W577-F1
#
_entry.id   AF-A0A932W577-F1
#
_cell.length_a   1.000
_cell.length_b   1.000
_cell.length_c   1.000
_cell.angle_alpha   90.00
_cell.angle_beta   90.00
_cell.angle_gamma   90.00
#
_symmetry.space_group_name_H-M   'P 1'
#
loop_
_entity.id
_entity.type
_entity.pdbx_description
1 polymer ?
#
loop_
_entity_poly.entity_id
_entity_poly.type
_entity_poly.pdbx_seq_one_letter_code
_entity_poly.pdbx_strand_id
1 'polypeptide(L)' 'MLKKHGKYFADWRDERGRRHRKSFATAHEAKKYQTKQQSTAAAKKAPASGPRGKSSKHSPKHSRATTTRPTSPKS' A
#
# COMPACT_ATOMS: atom_id res chain seq x y z
N MET A 1 -8.94 -6.99 1.28
CA MET A 1 -9.37 -8.33 1.72
C MET A 1 -8.75 -9.40 0.82
N LEU A 2 -8.16 -10.45 1.38
CA LEU A 2 -7.59 -11.59 0.65
C LEU A 2 -8.52 -12.81 0.83
N LYS A 3 -8.78 -13.59 -0.23
CA LYS A 3 -9.48 -14.89 -0.15
C LYS A 3 -8.46 -16.00 -0.32
N LYS A 4 -8.35 -16.93 0.63
CA LYS A 4 -7.42 -18.07 0.54
C LYS A 4 -8.04 -19.31 1.18
N HIS A 5 -8.02 -20.46 0.50
CA HIS A 5 -8.60 -21.73 0.98
C HIS A 5 -10.05 -21.60 1.50
N GLY A 6 -10.91 -20.87 0.79
CA GLY A 6 -12.30 -20.65 1.22
C GLY A 6 -12.50 -19.72 2.43
N LYS A 7 -11.42 -19.24 3.06
CA LYS A 7 -11.45 -18.28 4.17
C LYS A 7 -11.25 -16.86 3.68
N TYR A 8 -11.87 -15.92 4.37
CA TYR A 8 -11.76 -14.48 4.09
C TYR A 8 -10.82 -13.84 5.09
N PHE A 9 -9.84 -13.07 4.62
CA PHE A 9 -8.85 -12.44 5.47
C PHE A 9 -9.00 -10.92 5.44
N ALA A 10 -9.21 -10.35 6.62
CA ALA A 10 -9.03 -8.93 6.87
C ALA A 10 -7.53 -8.66 7.04
N ASP A 11 -6.99 -7.73 6.25
CA ASP A 11 -5.61 -7.23 6.36
C ASP A 11 -5.66 -5.75 6.69
N TRP A 12 -4.99 -5.34 7.76
CA TRP A 12 -4.92 -3.94 8.17
C TRP A 12 -3.54 -3.62 8.73
N ARG A 13 -3.26 -2.32 8.86
CA ARG A 13 -2.08 -1.84 9.58
C ARG A 13 -2.51 -1.21 10.89
N ASP A 14 -1.77 -1.49 11.96
CA ASP A 14 -1.96 -0.79 13.22
C ASP A 14 -1.37 0.63 13.16
N GLU A 15 -1.51 1.36 14.25
CA GLU A 15 -1.04 2.75 14.39
C GLU A 15 0.48 2.85 14.21
N ARG A 16 1.21 1.82 14.62
CA ARG A 16 2.67 1.69 14.46
C ARG A 16 3.06 1.24 13.05
N GLY A 17 2.10 1.05 12.16
CA GLY A 17 2.31 0.60 10.78
C GLY A 17 2.56 -0.91 10.62
N ARG A 18 2.44 -1.70 11.69
CA ARG A 18 2.61 -3.16 11.63
C ARG A 18 1.41 -3.78 10.94
N ARG A 19 1.69 -4.73 10.04
CA ARG A 19 0.65 -5.49 9.33
C ARG A 19 0.06 -6.56 10.23
N HIS A 20 -1.26 -6.61 10.27
CA HIS A 20 -2.03 -7.62 10.97
C HIS A 20 -2.99 -8.28 9.99
N ARG A 21 -3.22 -9.57 10.19
CA ARG A 21 -4.12 -10.36 9.36
C ARG A 21 -4.98 -11.27 10.24
N LYS A 22 -6.29 -11.26 10.00
CA LYS A 22 -7.26 -12.12 10.70
C LYS A 22 -8.19 -12.80 9.71
N SER A 23 -8.42 -14.10 9.91
CA SER A 23 -9.34 -14.90 9.10
C SER A 23 -10.76 -14.87 9.65
N PHE A 24 -11.73 -14.93 8.75
CA PHE A 24 -13.16 -15.02 9.01
C PHE A 24 -13.80 -16.06 8.10
N ALA A 25 -14.95 -16.59 8.54
CA ALA A 25 -15.74 -17.54 7.78
C ALA A 25 -16.46 -16.87 6.58
N THR A 26 -16.81 -15.58 6.71
CA THR A 26 -17.55 -14.84 5.70
C THR A 26 -16.82 -13.60 5.18
N ALA A 27 -17.10 -13.23 3.93
CA ALA A 27 -16.54 -12.03 3.30
C ALA A 27 -16.97 -10.75 4.01
N HIS A 28 -18.24 -10.72 4.43
CA HIS A 28 -18.86 -9.56 5.05
C HIS A 28 -18.20 -9.21 6.38
N GLU A 29 -17.95 -10.21 7.24
CA GLU A 29 -17.27 -10.00 8.52
C GLU A 29 -15.82 -9.53 8.34
N ALA A 30 -15.08 -10.15 7.40
CA ALA A 30 -13.72 -9.74 7.09
C ALA A 30 -13.66 -8.28 6.64
N LYS A 31 -14.59 -7.87 5.77
CA LYS A 31 -14.69 -6.47 5.29
C LYS A 31 -15.03 -5.52 6.43
N LYS A 32 -16.06 -5.82 7.23
CA LYS A 32 -16.48 -5.01 8.38
C LYS A 32 -15.33 -4.81 9.37
N TYR A 33 -14.59 -5.88 9.67
CA TYR A 33 -13.45 -5.82 10.57
C TYR A 33 -12.28 -5.02 9.98
N GLN A 34 -11.96 -5.23 8.70
CA GLN A 34 -10.92 -4.48 8.01
C GLN A 34 -11.22 -2.98 8.03
N THR A 35 -12.44 -2.57 7.68
CA THR A 35 -12.84 -1.16 7.68
C THR A 35 -12.77 -0.55 9.08
N LYS A 36 -13.23 -1.27 10.12
CA LYS A 36 -13.16 -0.80 11.52
C LYS A 36 -11.71 -0.55 11.97
N GLN A 37 -10.78 -1.42 11.57
CA GLN A 37 -9.37 -1.23 11.96
C GLN A 37 -8.63 -0.19 11.14
N GLN A 38 -9.03 0.00 9.88
CA GLN A 38 -8.50 1.09 9.08
C GLN A 38 -8.99 2.45 9.59
N SER A 39 -10.24 2.56 10.04
CA SER A 39 -10.77 3.81 10.59
C SER A 39 -10.11 4.20 11.92
N THR A 40 -9.83 3.24 12.81
CA THR A 40 -9.10 3.50 14.06
C THR A 40 -7.67 3.96 13.79
N ALA A 41 -6.97 3.31 12.86
CA ALA A 41 -5.63 3.72 12.45
C ALA A 41 -5.62 5.09 11.74
N ALA A 42 -6.62 5.37 10.90
CA ALA A 42 -6.74 6.64 10.19
C ALA A 42 -7.12 7.80 11.13
N ALA A 43 -7.98 7.59 12.12
CA ALA A 43 -8.36 8.60 13.10
C ALA A 43 -7.15 9.12 13.89
N LYS A 44 -6.18 8.26 14.22
CA LYS A 44 -4.95 8.66 14.89
C LYS A 44 -3.89 9.25 13.96
N LYS A 45 -3.94 8.90 12.67
CA LYS A 45 -3.08 9.49 11.64
C LYS A 45 -3.66 10.75 11.02
N ALA A 46 -4.88 11.15 11.36
CA ALA A 46 -5.43 12.42 10.96
C ALA A 46 -4.52 13.50 11.56
N PRO A 47 -3.77 14.26 10.75
CA PRO A 47 -3.02 15.39 11.27
C PRO A 47 -4.04 16.31 11.94
N ALA A 48 -3.82 16.65 13.21
CA ALA A 48 -4.47 17.80 13.82
C ALA A 48 -4.32 18.94 12.81
N SER A 49 -5.44 19.46 12.34
CA SER A 49 -5.57 20.39 11.22
C SER A 49 -4.40 21.37 11.10
N GLY A 50 -3.38 20.98 10.32
CA GLY A 50 -2.33 21.84 9.82
C GLY A 50 -2.57 22.03 8.33
N PRO A 51 -2.42 23.25 7.77
CA PRO A 51 -2.69 23.50 6.37
C PRO A 51 -1.86 22.54 5.51
N ARG A 52 -2.58 21.74 4.70
CA ARG A 52 -2.00 20.85 3.69
C ARG A 52 -1.14 21.70 2.76
N GLY A 53 0.18 21.65 2.93
CA GLY A 53 1.11 22.17 1.94
C GLY A 53 0.74 21.60 0.58
N LYS A 54 0.40 22.48 -0.36
CA LYS A 54 0.16 22.11 -1.76
C LYS A 54 1.45 21.50 -2.32
N SER A 55 1.50 20.17 -2.40
CA SER A 55 2.51 19.47 -3.19
C SER A 55 2.26 19.79 -4.67
N SER A 56 2.85 20.87 -5.16
CA SER A 56 2.88 21.16 -6.59
C SER A 56 4.11 20.52 -7.23
N LYS A 57 3.88 19.91 -8.39
CA LYS A 57 4.83 19.37 -9.38
C LYS A 57 5.44 18.00 -9.09
N HIS A 58 4.62 16.98 -9.34
CA HIS A 58 5.11 15.84 -10.14
C HIS A 58 5.15 16.25 -11.61
N SER A 59 6.26 15.99 -12.28
CA SER A 59 6.28 15.56 -13.69
C SER A 59 7.58 14.81 -14.00
N PRO A 60 7.57 13.91 -14.98
CA PRO A 60 7.95 12.51 -14.78
C PRO A 60 9.26 12.13 -15.49
N LYS A 61 9.57 10.83 -15.38
CA LYS A 61 10.14 9.93 -16.41
C LYS A 61 11.57 9.48 -16.13
N HIS A 62 11.67 8.22 -15.70
CA HIS A 62 12.89 7.44 -15.73
C HIS A 62 13.49 7.44 -17.15
N SER A 63 14.59 8.15 -17.33
CA SER A 63 15.53 7.88 -18.42
C SER A 63 16.30 6.62 -18.03
N ARG A 64 15.82 5.44 -18.44
CA ARG A 64 16.69 4.25 -18.52
C ARG A 64 17.71 4.56 -19.61
N ALA A 65 18.93 4.93 -19.23
CA ALA A 65 20.06 4.96 -20.14
C ALA A 65 20.37 3.52 -20.57
N THR A 66 19.97 3.15 -21.78
CA THR A 66 20.47 1.94 -22.43
C THR A 66 21.87 2.26 -22.93
N THR A 67 22.89 1.99 -22.12
CA THR A 67 24.28 2.02 -22.59
C THR A 67 24.46 0.85 -23.56
N THR A 68 24.38 1.12 -24.85
CA THR A 68 24.87 0.21 -25.89
C THR A 68 26.39 0.13 -25.78
N ARG A 69 26.92 -0.99 -25.26
CA ARG A 69 28.34 -1.34 -25.43
C ARG A 69 28.56 -1.68 -26.91
N PRO A 70 29.44 -0.99 -27.65
CA PRO A 70 29.92 -1.53 -28.91
C PRO A 70 30.84 -2.72 -28.62
N THR A 71 30.44 -3.91 -29.05
CA THR A 71 31.35 -5.04 -29.20
C THR A 71 32.11 -4.85 -30.50
N SER A 72 33.38 -4.46 -30.43
CA SER A 72 34.27 -4.48 -31.59
C SER A 72 34.42 -5.92 -32.11
N PRO A 73 34.33 -6.17 -33.42
CA PRO A 73 34.65 -7.47 -33.99
C PRO A 73 36.16 -7.72 -33.90
N LYS A 74 36.51 -8.91 -33.43
CA LYS A 74 37.88 -9.42 -33.36
C LYS A 74 38.32 -9.82 -34.77
N SER A 75 39.42 -9.22 -35.27
CA SER A 75 40.19 -9.74 -36.41
C SER A 75 41.08 -10.91 -35.99
#